data_AF-A0A820FN57-F1
#
_entry.id   AF-A0A820FN57-F1
#
_cell.length_a   1.000
_cell.length_b   1.000
_cell.length_c   1.000
_cell.angle_alpha   90.00
_cell.angle_beta   90.00
_cell.angle_gamma   90.00
#
_symmetry.space_group_name_H-M   'P 1'
#
loop_
_entity.id
_entity.type
_entity.pdbx_description
1 polymer ?
#
loop_
_entity_poly.entity_id
_entity_poly.type
_entity_poly.pdbx_seq_one_letter_code
_entity_poly.pdbx_strand_id
1 'polypeptide(L)'
;MYVYLGGPSDPTKDTGRGCMMRCGQMMLAEAYLRFFLPAGRYFRWRPNISDPMYWEILNMFIDKRHSSYSIQQIVQMGNSEGKNIGQWFGPNTIAQVLRRIASNEFDKQVHVHVAMDNTLALDEI
;
A
#
# COMPACT_ATOMS: atom_id res chain seq x y z
N MET A 1 13.88 -2.15 18.52
CA MET A 1 13.60 -0.70 18.39
C MET A 1 12.14 -0.55 17.97
N TYR A 2 11.32 0.20 18.70
CA TYR A 2 9.93 0.43 18.28
C TYR A 2 9.92 1.32 17.03
N VAL A 3 9.16 0.94 16.00
CA VAL A 3 8.99 1.77 14.81
C VAL A 3 7.70 2.56 14.96
N TYR A 4 7.82 3.84 15.30
CA TYR A 4 6.70 4.77 15.39
C TYR A 4 6.03 4.97 14.03
N LEU A 5 4.72 5.18 14.01
CA LEU A 5 3.95 5.44 12.78
C LEU A 5 4.31 6.79 12.13
N GLY A 6 4.70 7.79 12.93
CA GLY A 6 5.15 9.10 12.46
C GLY A 6 6.41 9.58 13.16
N GLY A 7 6.29 10.37 14.22
CA GLY A 7 7.37 10.82 15.09
C GLY A 7 7.45 10.05 16.42
N PRO A 8 8.39 10.41 17.31
CA PRO A 8 8.59 9.74 18.62
C PRO A 8 7.38 9.78 19.56
N SER A 9 6.42 10.69 19.34
CA SER A 9 5.18 10.84 20.10
C SER A 9 4.00 10.06 19.52
N ASP A 10 4.14 9.47 18.34
CA ASP A 10 3.05 8.79 17.65
C ASP A 10 2.90 7.33 18.11
N PRO A 11 1.77 6.66 17.78
CA PRO A 11 1.61 5.24 18.09
C PRO A 11 2.68 4.37 17.42
N THR A 12 2.99 3.24 18.03
CA THR A 12 3.90 2.21 17.47
C THR A 12 3.14 1.00 16.90
N LYS A 13 1.80 1.03 16.98
CA LYS A 13 0.89 -0.02 16.53
C LYS A 13 -0.33 0.60 15.88
N ASP A 14 -0.91 -0.09 14.91
CA ASP A 14 -2.12 0.32 14.20
C ASP A 14 -3.40 -0.36 14.70
N THR A 15 -3.33 -1.16 15.78
CA THR A 15 -4.49 -1.83 16.38
C THR A 15 -5.62 -0.84 16.69
N GLY A 16 -6.85 -1.18 16.27
CA GLY A 16 -8.05 -0.36 16.46
C GLY A 16 -8.27 0.76 15.43
N ARG A 17 -7.34 0.97 14.50
CA ARG A 17 -7.39 2.10 13.54
C ARG A 17 -6.85 1.78 12.14
N GLY A 18 -5.96 0.80 12.02
CA GLY A 18 -5.25 0.45 10.78
C GLY A 18 -6.01 -0.46 9.82
N CYS A 19 -7.21 -0.95 10.17
CA CYS A 19 -7.87 -2.02 9.41
C CYS A 19 -8.05 -1.67 7.91
N MET A 20 -8.51 -0.47 7.58
CA MET A 20 -8.67 -0.06 6.17
C MET A 20 -7.32 0.09 5.45
N MET A 21 -6.28 0.57 6.15
CA MET A 21 -4.93 0.66 5.59
C MET A 21 -4.38 -0.74 5.26
N ARG A 22 -4.58 -1.71 6.16
CA ARG A 22 -4.24 -3.12 5.92
C ARG A 22 -5.05 -3.72 4.77
N CYS A 23 -6.34 -3.39 4.63
CA CYS A 23 -7.14 -3.78 3.47
C CYS A 23 -6.56 -3.23 2.16
N GLY A 24 -6.15 -1.96 2.14
CA GLY A 24 -5.47 -1.36 1.00
C GLY A 24 -4.15 -2.04 0.66
N GLN A 25 -3.31 -2.33 1.66
CA GLN A 25 -2.07 -3.09 1.48
C GLN A 25 -2.34 -4.46 0.84
N MET A 26 -3.30 -5.23 1.37
CA MET A 26 -3.64 -6.55 0.83
C MET A 26 -4.15 -6.47 -0.62
N MET A 27 -5.01 -5.50 -0.92
CA MET A 27 -5.54 -5.31 -2.27
C MET A 27 -4.42 -4.99 -3.28
N LEU A 28 -3.53 -4.07 -2.93
CA LEU A 28 -2.43 -3.68 -3.81
C LEU A 28 -1.38 -4.79 -3.93
N ALA A 29 -1.04 -5.46 -2.84
CA ALA A 29 -0.11 -6.60 -2.85
C ALA A 29 -0.62 -7.72 -3.77
N GLU A 30 -1.92 -8.04 -3.73
CA GLU A 30 -2.52 -9.01 -4.65
C GLU A 30 -2.41 -8.56 -6.12
N ALA A 31 -2.64 -7.28 -6.41
CA ALA A 31 -2.45 -6.75 -7.77
C ALA A 31 -1.00 -6.91 -8.24
N TYR A 32 -0.03 -6.66 -7.37
CA TYR A 32 1.39 -6.78 -7.66
C TYR A 32 1.80 -8.25 -7.85
N LEU A 33 1.33 -9.16 -7.00
CA LEU A 33 1.56 -10.60 -7.17
C LEU A 33 1.03 -11.08 -8.53
N ARG A 34 -0.15 -10.61 -8.94
CA ARG A 34 -0.74 -10.97 -10.24
C ARG A 34 0.02 -10.40 -11.43
N PHE A 35 0.56 -9.20 -11.29
CA PHE A 35 1.23 -8.48 -12.37
C PHE A 35 2.67 -8.94 -12.56
N PHE A 36 3.43 -9.09 -11.49
CA PHE A 36 4.88 -9.32 -11.54
C PHE A 36 5.29 -10.79 -11.44
N LEU A 37 4.49 -11.67 -10.81
CA LEU A 37 4.86 -13.09 -10.74
C LEU A 37 4.50 -13.83 -12.03
N PRO A 38 5.36 -14.74 -12.52
CA PRO A 38 5.07 -15.51 -13.73
C PRO A 38 3.77 -16.32 -13.68
N ALA A 39 3.40 -16.83 -12.49
CA ALA A 39 2.16 -17.57 -12.29
C ALA A 39 0.91 -16.66 -12.24
N GLY A 40 1.10 -15.35 -12.09
CA GLY A 40 0.04 -14.34 -11.96
C GLY A 40 -1.05 -14.77 -10.98
N ARG A 41 -2.32 -14.74 -11.41
CA ARG A 41 -3.49 -15.15 -10.61
C ARG A 41 -3.45 -16.59 -10.06
N TYR A 42 -2.61 -17.44 -10.63
CA TYR A 42 -2.48 -18.84 -10.23
C TYR A 42 -1.37 -19.06 -9.20
N PHE A 43 -0.66 -17.99 -8.82
CA PHE A 43 0.30 -18.04 -7.74
C PHE A 43 -0.32 -18.62 -6.47
N ARG A 44 0.44 -19.50 -5.79
CA ARG A 44 0.11 -20.04 -4.48
C ARG A 44 1.36 -20.02 -3.64
N TRP A 45 1.26 -19.39 -2.47
CA TRP A 45 2.36 -19.34 -1.51
C TRP A 45 2.75 -20.74 -1.05
N ARG A 46 4.05 -20.94 -0.81
CA ARG A 46 4.64 -22.14 -0.20
C ARG A 46 5.80 -21.72 0.72
N PRO A 47 6.11 -22.48 1.79
CA PRO A 47 7.15 -22.12 2.75
C PRO A 47 8.54 -21.85 2.14
N ASN A 48 8.91 -22.58 1.09
CA ASN A 48 10.24 -22.49 0.46
C ASN A 48 10.22 -21.69 -0.84
N ILE A 49 9.46 -20.60 -0.89
CA ILE A 49 9.42 -19.74 -2.07
C ILE A 49 10.79 -19.09 -2.30
N SER A 50 11.39 -19.37 -3.45
CA SER A 50 12.70 -18.84 -3.85
C SER A 50 12.60 -17.75 -4.91
N ASP A 51 11.39 -17.43 -5.37
CA ASP A 51 11.17 -16.38 -6.37
C ASP A 51 11.59 -15.02 -5.78
N PRO A 52 12.64 -14.35 -6.31
CA PRO A 52 13.10 -13.08 -5.77
C PRO A 52 12.05 -11.98 -5.89
N MET A 53 11.21 -12.01 -6.94
CA MET A 53 10.16 -11.02 -7.15
C MET A 53 9.09 -11.08 -6.06
N TYR A 54 8.76 -12.28 -5.55
CA TYR A 54 7.86 -12.40 -4.39
C TYR A 54 8.42 -11.66 -3.16
N TRP A 55 9.72 -11.80 -2.91
CA TRP A 55 10.37 -11.16 -1.77
C TRP A 55 10.50 -9.65 -1.96
N GLU A 56 10.76 -9.18 -3.18
CA GLU A 56 10.70 -7.77 -3.54
C GLU A 56 9.30 -7.19 -3.27
N ILE A 57 8.24 -7.88 -3.74
CA ILE A 57 6.86 -7.46 -3.50
C ILE A 57 6.58 -7.39 -2.00
N LEU A 58 6.88 -8.45 -1.25
CA LEU A 58 6.66 -8.50 0.20
C LEU A 58 7.41 -7.37 0.92
N ASN A 59 8.65 -7.09 0.53
CA ASN A 59 9.48 -6.05 1.12
C ASN A 59 8.87 -4.65 0.99
N MET A 60 8.05 -4.38 -0.02
CA MET A 60 7.38 -3.08 -0.14
C MET A 60 6.30 -2.85 0.93
N PHE A 61 5.74 -3.91 1.53
CA PHE A 61 4.62 -3.82 2.49
C PHE A 61 5.03 -4.05 3.95
N ILE A 62 6.30 -4.38 4.22
CA ILE A 62 6.80 -4.57 5.60
C ILE A 62 6.62 -3.27 6.40
N ASP A 63 6.35 -3.39 7.70
CA ASP A 63 6.20 -2.25 8.64
C ASP A 63 7.54 -1.58 8.99
N LYS A 64 8.29 -1.17 7.97
CA LYS A 64 9.55 -0.42 8.03
C LYS A 64 9.40 0.84 7.19
N ARG A 65 9.93 1.97 7.68
CA ARG A 65 9.83 3.28 7.00
C ARG A 65 10.39 3.30 5.58
N HIS A 66 11.35 2.43 5.27
CA HIS A 66 11.96 2.33 3.94
C HIS A 66 11.14 1.48 2.96
N SER A 67 10.10 0.79 3.44
CA SER A 67 9.18 0.03 2.61
C SER A 67 8.07 0.95 2.11
N SER A 68 7.91 1.02 0.79
CA SER A 68 7.07 1.98 0.05
C SER A 68 5.62 2.04 0.53
N TYR A 69 5.00 0.87 0.71
CA TYR A 69 3.63 0.72 1.16
C TYR A 69 3.54 0.30 2.62
N SER A 70 4.56 0.58 3.43
CA SER A 70 4.50 0.34 4.88
C SER A 70 3.38 1.13 5.54
N ILE A 71 2.93 0.66 6.71
CA ILE A 71 1.94 1.39 7.50
C ILE A 71 2.41 2.81 7.85
N GLN A 72 3.72 3.02 8.04
CA GLN A 72 4.30 4.34 8.29
C GLN A 72 4.14 5.26 7.09
N GLN A 73 4.45 4.79 5.88
CA GLN A 73 4.30 5.57 4.65
C GLN A 73 2.83 5.89 4.35
N ILE A 74 1.93 4.92 4.53
CA ILE A 74 0.48 5.11 4.32
C ILE A 74 -0.07 6.17 5.28
N VAL A 75 0.25 6.05 6.56
CA VAL A 75 -0.22 6.99 7.59
C VAL A 75 0.36 8.39 7.37
N GLN A 76 1.64 8.49 7.01
CA GLN A 76 2.28 9.77 6.70
C GLN A 76 1.67 10.43 5.46
N MET A 77 1.42 9.66 4.39
CA MET A 77 0.80 10.15 3.16
C MET A 77 -0.66 10.59 3.38
N GLY A 78 -1.35 9.99 4.36
CA GLY A 78 -2.71 10.38 4.76
C GLY A 78 -2.86 11.87 5.10
N ASN A 79 -1.81 12.54 5.56
CA ASN A 79 -1.83 13.98 5.81
C ASN A 79 -2.22 14.78 4.55
N SER A 80 -1.86 14.29 3.37
CA SER A 80 -2.25 14.94 2.11
C SER A 80 -3.72 14.79 1.74
N GLU A 81 -4.40 13.82 2.35
CA GLU A 81 -5.85 13.61 2.27
C GLU A 81 -6.56 14.18 3.52
N GLY A 82 -5.88 15.05 4.29
CA GLY A 82 -6.43 15.66 5.50
C GLY A 82 -6.61 14.67 6.67
N LYS A 83 -5.91 13.55 6.67
CA LYS A 83 -5.93 12.56 7.75
C LYS A 83 -4.71 12.67 8.65
N ASN A 84 -4.94 13.02 9.90
CA ASN A 84 -3.89 12.99 10.93
C ASN A 84 -3.51 11.55 11.29
N ILE A 85 -2.31 11.41 11.83
CA ILE A 85 -1.78 10.13 12.30
C ILE A 85 -2.74 9.50 13.32
N GLY A 86 -3.11 8.25 13.06
CA GLY A 86 -4.00 7.48 13.92
C GLY A 86 -5.50 7.71 13.67
N GLN A 87 -5.89 8.52 12.70
CA GLN A 87 -7.28 8.55 12.24
C GLN A 87 -7.60 7.37 11.32
N TRP A 88 -8.87 6.98 11.30
CA TRP A 88 -9.36 5.94 10.40
C TRP A 88 -9.52 6.46 8.97
N PHE A 89 -9.19 5.61 8.00
CA PHE A 89 -9.30 5.90 6.56
C PHE A 89 -10.55 5.23 6.00
N GLY A 90 -11.28 5.93 5.12
CA GLY A 90 -12.30 5.30 4.28
C GLY A 90 -11.70 4.69 3.01
N PRO A 91 -12.49 3.91 2.24
CA PRO A 91 -12.03 3.29 0.99
C PRO A 91 -11.43 4.27 -0.01
N ASN A 92 -12.08 5.42 -0.24
CA ASN A 92 -11.55 6.44 -1.14
C ASN A 92 -10.21 7.01 -0.64
N THR A 93 -10.12 7.36 0.66
CA THR A 93 -8.88 7.90 1.25
C THR A 93 -7.70 6.94 1.07
N ILE A 94 -7.86 5.64 1.36
CA ILE A 94 -6.76 4.69 1.17
C ILE A 94 -6.40 4.52 -0.31
N ALA A 95 -7.38 4.54 -1.22
CA ALA A 95 -7.13 4.47 -2.66
C ALA A 95 -6.31 5.67 -3.16
N GLN A 96 -6.65 6.88 -2.73
CA GLN A 96 -5.91 8.10 -3.08
C GLN A 96 -4.48 8.09 -2.52
N VAL A 97 -4.32 7.65 -1.27
CA VAL A 97 -3.00 7.47 -0.65
C VAL A 97 -2.13 6.49 -1.44
N LEU A 98 -2.68 5.31 -1.78
CA LEU A 98 -1.94 4.31 -2.55
C LEU A 98 -1.59 4.80 -3.96
N ARG A 99 -2.50 5.53 -4.63
CA ARG A 99 -2.20 6.19 -5.91
C ARG A 99 -1.00 7.11 -5.81
N ARG A 100 -0.94 7.92 -4.75
CA ARG A 100 0.14 8.88 -4.55
C ARG A 100 1.47 8.20 -4.26
N ILE A 101 1.47 7.15 -3.43
CA ILE A 101 2.67 6.37 -3.16
C ILE A 101 3.16 5.71 -4.46
N ALA A 102 2.29 5.02 -5.19
CA ALA A 102 2.65 4.35 -6.44
C ALA A 102 3.22 5.32 -7.51
N SER A 103 2.74 6.56 -7.54
CA SER A 103 3.26 7.59 -8.47
C SER A 103 4.70 8.03 -8.15
N ASN A 104 5.14 7.85 -6.89
CA ASN A 104 6.47 8.22 -6.40
C ASN A 104 7.47 7.04 -6.42
N GLU A 105 7.02 5.83 -6.72
CA GLU A 105 7.92 4.68 -6.86
C GLU A 105 8.78 4.84 -8.13
N PHE A 106 10.08 4.55 -7.98
CA PHE A 106 11.07 4.74 -9.05
C PHE A 106 10.84 3.80 -10.24
N ASP A 107 10.15 2.69 -10.04
CA ASP A 107 9.82 1.70 -11.06
C ASP A 107 8.37 1.85 -11.52
N LYS A 108 8.16 2.65 -12.58
CA LYS A 108 6.83 3.08 -13.08
C LYS A 108 6.08 2.01 -13.89
N GLN A 109 6.10 0.76 -13.45
CA GLN A 109 5.42 -0.34 -14.16
C GLN A 109 3.92 -0.44 -13.83
N VAL A 110 3.46 0.19 -12.75
CA VAL A 110 2.06 0.17 -12.32
C VAL A 110 1.51 1.59 -12.21
N HIS A 111 0.37 1.82 -12.87
CA HIS A 111 -0.42 3.04 -12.71
C HIS A 111 -1.67 2.74 -11.88
N VAL A 112 -1.94 3.58 -10.87
CA VAL A 112 -3.14 3.44 -10.02
C VAL A 112 -4.12 4.57 -10.36
N HIS A 113 -5.17 4.23 -11.08
CA HIS A 113 -6.27 5.15 -11.38
C HIS A 113 -7.37 4.99 -10.33
N VAL A 114 -7.91 6.11 -9.83
CA VAL A 114 -9.04 6.13 -8.88
C VAL A 114 -10.20 6.87 -9.54
N ALA A 115 -11.13 6.10 -10.10
CA ALA A 115 -12.33 6.61 -10.74
C ALA A 115 -13.25 7.27 -9.71
N MET A 116 -13.70 8.49 -10.02
CA MET A 116 -14.60 9.28 -9.18
C MET A 116 -15.99 9.39 -9.84
N ASP A 117 -16.98 9.87 -9.09
CA ASP A 117 -18.34 10.14 -9.60
C ASP A 117 -19.00 8.94 -10.31
N ASN A 118 -18.64 7.72 -9.89
CA ASN A 118 -19.09 6.45 -10.45
C ASN A 118 -18.85 6.33 -11.97
N THR A 119 -17.87 7.06 -12.51
CA THR A 119 -17.60 7.14 -13.94
C THR A 119 -16.14 6.80 -14.22
N LEU A 120 -15.90 5.99 -15.25
CA LEU A 120 -14.57 5.65 -15.74
C LEU A 120 -14.36 6.34 -17.10
N ALA A 121 -13.57 7.40 -17.12
CA ALA A 121 -13.19 8.11 -18.34
C ALA A 121 -11.99 7.39 -18.98
N LEU A 122 -12.18 6.79 -20.16
CA LEU A 122 -11.15 5.95 -20.80
C LEU A 122 -9.95 6.75 -21.33
N ASP A 123 -10.13 8.05 -21.55
CA ASP A 123 -9.08 9.00 -21.95
C ASP A 123 -8.18 9.43 -20.78
N GLU A 124 -8.55 9.08 -19.54
CA GLU A 124 -7.79 9.35 -18.31
C GLU A 124 -6.99 8.13 -17.79
N ILE A 125 -6.92 7.05 -18.57
CA ILE A 125 -6.26 5.78 -18.21
C ILE A 125 -5.07 5.51 -19.11
#